data_AF-A0A1B6JIT6-F1
#
_entry.id   AF-A0A1B6JIT6-F1
#
_cell.length_a   1.000
_cell.length_b   1.000
_cell.length_c   1.000
_cell.angle_alpha   90.00
_cell.angle_beta   90.00
_cell.angle_gamma   90.00
#
_symmetry.space_group_name_H-M   'P 1'
#
loop_
_entity.id
_entity.type
_entity.pdbx_description
1 polymer ?
#
loop_
_entity_poly.entity_id
_entity_poly.type
_entity_poly.pdbx_seq_one_letter_code
_entity_poly.pdbx_strand_id
1 'polypeptide(L)'
;MPFPLPTLVAMTMKLKEVSLGLVELAFPDSRPIVKDQYRSAVCVDETTHANTIMWSHLFKACVSLLRQLYGRDLRRSYCPDGHWISQQVTMSLAMDRPSDATLRRRSRLRQHYRPFHFEPAFTREELEEGPPPSTKEVRTLTILKEIPFVVAFQERVIVFQSLVLKDKVNHHSTARTFLHGPAISIIVRRNYLYEDAFDKLSPENEPELQLAMRVQLVNTMGLDEAGVDGGGVFREFLSELLKTAFDPNRGFFRLTKDNLLYPNPHVHLLHQNFLNHYYFIGRMLGKALYENLLVELPLAEFFMSKVIGRHSDVDMHHLASLDPVMYRNLLYLKNYEGDVTELGLDFTVVHDELGETKVDELKPNGSNIPVTSANRIEYIHLVADYKLNKQIKMQCSAFKQGLANVVSLEW
;
A
#
# COMPACT_ATOMS: atom_id res chain seq x y z
N MET A 1 -16.13 -25.86 -0.37
CA MET A 1 -15.50 -25.40 -1.64
C MET A 1 -15.72 -26.49 -2.68
N PRO A 2 -15.98 -26.14 -3.96
CA PRO A 2 -16.28 -27.13 -5.00
C PRO A 2 -15.09 -27.99 -5.42
N PHE A 3 -13.86 -27.64 -5.03
CA PHE A 3 -12.63 -28.35 -5.39
C PHE A 3 -11.89 -28.89 -4.16
N PRO A 4 -11.33 -30.12 -4.24
CA PRO A 4 -10.35 -30.62 -3.27
C PRO A 4 -9.08 -29.74 -3.24
N LEU A 5 -8.37 -29.71 -2.10
CA LEU A 5 -7.14 -28.93 -1.96
C LEU A 5 -6.07 -29.30 -3.02
N PRO A 6 -5.78 -30.58 -3.32
CA PRO A 6 -4.78 -30.92 -4.33
C PRO A 6 -5.12 -30.38 -5.72
N THR A 7 -6.41 -30.43 -6.09
CA THR A 7 -6.91 -29.86 -7.35
C THR A 7 -6.75 -28.35 -7.37
N LEU A 8 -7.07 -27.67 -6.25
CA LEU A 8 -6.91 -26.23 -6.13
C LEU A 8 -5.44 -25.80 -6.26
N VAL A 9 -4.51 -26.53 -5.65
CA VAL A 9 -3.07 -26.29 -5.78
C VAL A 9 -2.63 -26.41 -7.24
N ALA A 10 -3.02 -27.47 -7.94
CA ALA A 10 -2.70 -27.64 -9.36
C ALA A 10 -3.29 -26.52 -10.24
N MET A 11 -4.54 -26.10 -9.98
CA MET A 11 -5.18 -24.99 -10.69
C MET A 11 -4.45 -23.66 -10.47
N THR A 12 -4.02 -23.38 -9.23
CA THR A 12 -3.27 -22.14 -8.94
C THR A 12 -1.92 -22.09 -9.64
N MET A 13 -1.21 -23.24 -9.77
CA MET A 13 0.02 -23.31 -10.57
C MET A 13 -0.23 -22.98 -12.03
N LYS A 14 -1.24 -23.60 -12.65
CA LYS A 14 -1.58 -23.34 -14.05
C LYS A 14 -2.00 -21.89 -14.28
N LEU A 15 -2.78 -21.32 -13.36
CA LEU A 15 -3.18 -19.92 -13.44
C LEU A 15 -1.99 -18.96 -13.30
N LYS A 16 -1.00 -19.30 -12.45
CA LYS A 16 0.27 -18.56 -12.33
C LYS A 16 1.03 -18.58 -13.66
N GLU A 17 1.23 -19.76 -14.25
CA GLU A 17 1.91 -19.93 -15.55
C GLU A 17 1.20 -19.16 -16.67
N VAL A 18 -0.14 -19.26 -16.75
CA VAL A 18 -0.95 -18.52 -17.73
C VAL A 18 -0.80 -17.01 -17.53
N SER A 19 -0.83 -16.53 -16.28
CA SER A 19 -0.70 -15.09 -15.99
C SER A 19 0.67 -14.55 -16.40
N LEU A 20 1.74 -15.32 -16.20
CA LEU A 20 3.09 -14.97 -16.66
C LEU A 20 3.18 -14.98 -18.19
N GLY A 21 2.67 -16.02 -18.85
CA GLY A 21 2.63 -16.11 -20.32
C GLY A 21 1.82 -14.98 -20.95
N LEU A 22 0.73 -14.53 -20.32
CA LEU A 22 -0.03 -13.36 -20.79
C LEU A 22 0.78 -12.06 -20.70
N VAL A 23 1.70 -11.90 -19.74
CA VAL A 23 2.61 -10.74 -19.71
C VAL A 23 3.61 -10.80 -20.86
N GLU A 24 4.13 -11.98 -21.19
CA GLU A 24 5.03 -12.16 -22.33
C GLU A 24 4.34 -11.86 -23.67
N LEU A 25 3.11 -12.35 -23.84
CA LEU A 25 2.28 -12.09 -25.02
C LEU A 25 1.88 -10.61 -25.15
N ALA A 26 1.65 -9.94 -24.02
CA ALA A 26 1.32 -8.51 -24.01
C ALA A 26 2.47 -7.63 -24.50
N PHE A 27 3.72 -8.08 -24.36
CA PHE A 27 4.92 -7.33 -24.72
C PHE A 27 5.91 -8.24 -25.45
N PRO A 28 5.76 -8.52 -26.75
CA PRO A 28 6.65 -9.43 -27.48
C PRO A 28 8.05 -8.82 -27.70
N ASP A 29 9.09 -9.64 -27.84
CA ASP A 29 10.49 -9.22 -28.04
C ASP A 29 10.78 -8.64 -29.44
N SER A 30 9.73 -8.35 -30.21
CA SER A 30 9.81 -7.87 -31.58
C SER A 30 10.54 -6.52 -31.64
N ARG A 31 11.74 -6.50 -32.23
CA ARG A 31 12.30 -5.26 -32.79
C ARG A 31 11.26 -4.67 -33.74
N PRO A 32 10.93 -3.37 -33.70
CA PRO A 32 10.00 -2.78 -34.64
C PRO A 32 10.64 -2.87 -36.03
N ILE A 33 10.22 -3.85 -36.83
CA ILE A 33 10.45 -3.82 -38.27
C ILE A 33 9.45 -2.77 -38.78
N VAL A 34 9.96 -1.56 -38.95
CA VAL A 34 9.26 -0.30 -39.27
C VAL A 34 8.34 -0.37 -40.52
N LYS A 35 8.29 -1.50 -41.24
CA LYS A 35 7.54 -1.61 -42.50
C LYS A 35 6.07 -2.05 -42.37
N ASP A 36 5.72 -2.92 -41.44
CA ASP A 36 4.35 -3.50 -41.38
C ASP A 36 3.44 -2.85 -40.33
N GLN A 37 4.04 -2.23 -39.29
CA GLN A 37 3.28 -1.49 -38.28
C GLN A 37 2.69 -0.18 -38.82
N TYR A 38 3.33 0.45 -39.82
CA TYR A 38 2.76 1.63 -40.47
C TYR A 38 1.50 1.29 -41.29
N ARG A 39 1.43 0.09 -41.87
CA ARG A 39 0.24 -0.38 -42.62
C ARG A 39 -0.93 -0.74 -41.70
N SER A 40 -0.66 -1.30 -40.52
CA SER A 40 -1.69 -1.66 -39.54
C SER A 40 -2.14 -0.49 -38.66
N ALA A 41 -1.28 0.51 -38.41
CA ALA A 41 -1.67 1.74 -37.72
C ALA A 41 -2.60 2.66 -38.56
N VAL A 42 -2.55 2.53 -39.90
CA VAL A 42 -3.38 3.31 -40.83
C VAL A 42 -4.72 2.62 -41.13
N CYS A 43 -4.83 1.30 -40.91
CA CYS A 43 -6.07 0.54 -41.01
C CYS A 43 -6.34 -0.23 -39.70
N VAL A 44 -6.98 0.42 -38.73
CA VAL A 44 -7.50 -0.26 -37.54
C VAL A 44 -8.80 -0.96 -37.91
N ASP A 45 -8.74 -2.23 -38.30
CA ASP A 45 -9.93 -3.05 -38.53
C ASP A 45 -10.68 -3.28 -37.21
N GLU A 46 -12.02 -3.21 -37.21
CA GLU A 46 -12.86 -3.42 -36.00
C GLU A 46 -12.55 -4.75 -35.27
N THR A 47 -12.11 -5.77 -36.01
CA THR A 47 -11.70 -7.08 -35.50
C THR A 47 -10.44 -7.01 -34.61
N THR A 48 -9.47 -6.15 -34.94
CA THR A 48 -8.25 -5.96 -34.12
C THR A 48 -8.55 -5.24 -32.80
N HIS A 49 -9.50 -4.31 -32.81
CA HIS A 49 -9.97 -3.64 -31.60
C HIS A 49 -10.73 -4.58 -30.66
N ALA A 50 -11.63 -5.42 -31.20
CA ALA A 50 -12.36 -6.42 -30.43
C ALA A 50 -11.41 -7.45 -29.76
N ASN A 51 -10.40 -7.92 -30.49
CA ASN A 51 -9.39 -8.83 -29.96
C ASN A 51 -8.57 -8.20 -28.81
N THR A 52 -8.20 -6.92 -28.95
CA THR A 52 -7.49 -6.15 -27.91
C THR A 52 -8.27 -6.09 -26.60
N ILE A 53 -9.58 -5.80 -26.67
CA ILE A 53 -10.46 -5.76 -25.50
C ILE A 53 -10.55 -7.14 -24.84
N MET A 54 -10.70 -8.20 -25.64
CA MET A 54 -10.80 -9.57 -25.15
C MET A 54 -9.54 -9.99 -24.38
N TRP A 55 -8.35 -9.77 -24.95
CA TRP A 55 -7.08 -10.11 -24.29
C TRP A 55 -6.84 -9.29 -23.02
N SER A 56 -7.15 -7.99 -23.05
CA SER A 56 -7.08 -7.12 -21.86
C SER A 56 -8.02 -7.60 -20.74
N HIS A 57 -9.24 -8.03 -21.09
CA HIS A 57 -10.20 -8.59 -20.14
C HIS A 57 -9.71 -9.93 -19.57
N LEU A 58 -9.22 -10.83 -20.43
CA LEU A 58 -8.67 -12.13 -20.02
C LEU A 58 -7.51 -11.95 -19.02
N PHE A 59 -6.57 -11.06 -19.34
CA PHE A 59 -5.45 -10.72 -18.46
C PHE A 59 -5.93 -10.24 -17.08
N LYS A 60 -6.85 -9.28 -17.04
CA LYS A 60 -7.41 -8.75 -15.79
C LYS A 60 -8.12 -9.84 -14.99
N ALA A 61 -8.89 -10.71 -15.64
CA ALA A 61 -9.60 -11.81 -14.99
C ALA A 61 -8.63 -12.83 -14.38
N CYS A 62 -7.63 -13.29 -15.14
CA CYS A 62 -6.63 -14.25 -14.67
C CYS A 62 -5.84 -13.70 -13.47
N VAL A 63 -5.33 -12.48 -13.60
CA VAL A 63 -4.54 -11.82 -12.56
C VAL A 63 -5.38 -11.54 -11.31
N SER A 64 -6.63 -11.10 -11.47
CA SER A 64 -7.55 -10.84 -10.34
C SER A 64 -7.85 -12.13 -9.57
N LEU A 65 -8.15 -13.22 -10.28
CA LEU A 65 -8.38 -14.52 -9.67
C LEU A 65 -7.13 -15.04 -8.95
N LEU A 66 -5.95 -14.89 -9.59
CA LEU A 66 -4.68 -15.32 -8.99
C LEU A 66 -4.38 -14.57 -7.68
N ARG A 67 -4.61 -13.25 -7.65
CA ARG A 67 -4.48 -12.43 -6.42
C ARG A 67 -5.44 -12.88 -5.33
N GLN A 68 -6.69 -13.16 -5.67
CA GLN A 68 -7.69 -13.61 -4.70
C GLN A 68 -7.32 -14.97 -4.09
N LEU A 69 -6.80 -15.89 -4.90
CA LEU A 69 -6.32 -17.20 -4.45
C LEU A 69 -5.07 -17.05 -3.56
N TYR A 70 -4.09 -16.24 -3.99
CA TYR A 70 -2.93 -15.92 -3.16
C TYR A 70 -3.32 -15.30 -1.82
N GLY A 71 -4.23 -14.32 -1.82
CA GLY A 71 -4.74 -13.70 -0.60
C GLY A 71 -5.47 -14.68 0.32
N ARG A 72 -6.12 -15.72 -0.22
CA ARG A 72 -6.72 -16.79 0.59
C ARG A 72 -5.66 -17.70 1.21
N ASP A 73 -4.63 -18.06 0.44
CA ASP A 73 -3.52 -18.88 0.91
C ASP A 73 -2.73 -18.18 2.02
N LEU A 74 -2.55 -16.85 1.94
CA LEU A 74 -1.94 -16.05 3.01
C LEU A 74 -2.73 -16.13 4.33
N ARG A 75 -4.07 -16.11 4.27
CA ARG A 75 -4.92 -16.20 5.48
C ARG A 75 -4.98 -17.59 6.06
N ARG A 76 -4.94 -18.61 5.20
CA ARG A 76 -4.96 -20.02 5.57
C ARG A 76 -4.18 -20.81 4.53
N SER A 77 -2.93 -21.12 4.85
CA SER A 77 -2.04 -21.85 3.95
C SER A 77 -2.66 -23.18 3.52
N TYR A 78 -2.68 -23.41 2.21
CA TYR A 78 -3.06 -24.65 1.55
C TYR A 78 -2.12 -25.02 0.40
N CYS A 79 -1.26 -24.10 -0.06
CA CYS A 79 -0.18 -24.34 -0.99
C CYS A 79 1.14 -24.69 -0.26
N PRO A 80 2.04 -25.50 -0.87
CA PRO A 80 3.35 -25.79 -0.31
C PRO A 80 4.30 -24.58 -0.36
N ASP A 81 5.38 -24.65 0.41
CA ASP A 81 6.41 -23.62 0.43
C ASP A 81 7.02 -23.37 -0.96
N GLY A 82 7.22 -22.09 -1.30
CA GLY A 82 7.76 -21.68 -2.59
C GLY A 82 6.80 -21.79 -3.78
N HIS A 83 5.57 -22.29 -3.59
CA HIS A 83 4.58 -22.50 -4.66
C HIS A 83 4.33 -21.27 -5.52
N TRP A 84 4.26 -20.09 -4.91
CA TRP A 84 3.95 -18.84 -5.60
C TRP A 84 5.13 -18.24 -6.35
N ILE A 85 6.36 -18.51 -5.90
CA ILE A 85 7.58 -17.97 -6.50
C ILE A 85 7.80 -18.63 -7.87
N SER A 86 8.20 -17.83 -8.86
CA SER A 86 8.53 -18.34 -10.20
C SER A 86 10.03 -18.25 -10.44
N GLN A 87 10.67 -19.38 -10.74
CA GLN A 87 12.08 -19.42 -11.12
C GLN A 87 12.34 -18.77 -12.50
N GLN A 88 11.31 -18.66 -13.34
CA GLN A 88 11.40 -18.04 -14.66
C GLN A 88 11.54 -16.51 -14.57
N VAL A 89 11.13 -15.92 -13.44
CA VAL A 89 11.23 -14.48 -13.20
C VAL A 89 12.52 -14.22 -12.44
N THR A 90 13.64 -14.13 -13.16
CA THR A 90 14.88 -13.62 -12.58
C THR A 90 14.90 -12.11 -12.71
N MET A 91 14.98 -11.40 -11.59
CA MET A 91 15.10 -9.95 -11.56
C MET A 91 16.53 -9.53 -11.94
N SER A 92 16.95 -9.75 -13.19
CA SER A 92 18.12 -9.07 -13.75
C SER A 92 17.70 -7.68 -14.22
N LEU A 93 17.34 -6.86 -13.24
CA LEU A 93 17.34 -5.42 -13.43
C LEU A 93 18.80 -5.05 -13.64
N ALA A 94 19.16 -4.67 -14.87
CA ALA A 94 20.46 -4.08 -15.17
C ALA A 94 20.56 -2.70 -14.50
N MET A 95 20.51 -2.66 -13.16
CA MET A 95 20.68 -1.44 -12.36
C MET A 95 22.16 -1.13 -12.12
N ASP A 96 23.07 -1.99 -12.61
CA ASP A 96 24.53 -1.84 -12.52
C ASP A 96 25.08 -0.62 -13.28
N ARG A 97 24.25 0.13 -14.00
CA ARG A 97 24.66 1.37 -14.67
C ARG A 97 23.92 2.58 -14.12
N PRO A 98 24.63 3.57 -13.55
CA PRO A 98 24.03 4.79 -12.98
C PRO A 98 23.37 5.72 -14.00
N SER A 99 23.29 5.34 -15.29
CA SER A 99 22.78 6.14 -16.40
C SER A 99 21.33 5.86 -16.80
N ASP A 100 20.67 4.82 -16.28
CA ASP A 100 19.32 4.48 -16.78
C ASP A 100 18.24 5.39 -16.18
N ALA A 101 17.83 6.39 -16.95
CA ALA A 101 16.79 7.38 -16.63
C ALA A 101 15.34 6.84 -16.68
N THR A 102 15.14 5.51 -16.73
CA THR A 102 13.85 4.87 -17.04
C THR A 102 12.85 4.90 -15.87
N LEU A 103 13.32 4.74 -14.62
CA LEU A 103 12.43 4.56 -13.46
C LEU A 103 11.81 5.83 -12.86
N ARG A 104 12.27 7.04 -13.24
CA ARG A 104 11.55 8.30 -12.90
C ARG A 104 10.19 8.38 -13.62
N ARG A 105 10.01 7.64 -14.72
CA ARG A 105 8.97 7.87 -15.72
C ARG A 105 7.71 7.02 -15.52
N ARG A 106 7.32 6.72 -14.28
CA ARG A 106 6.16 5.84 -13.99
C ARG A 106 4.82 6.44 -14.44
N SER A 107 4.69 7.77 -14.46
CA SER A 107 3.53 8.45 -15.09
C SER A 107 3.41 8.10 -16.58
N ARG A 108 4.53 8.10 -17.32
CA ARG A 108 4.57 7.68 -18.75
C ARG A 108 4.24 6.21 -18.93
N LEU A 109 4.80 5.35 -18.08
CA LEU A 109 4.61 3.89 -18.15
C LEU A 109 3.13 3.50 -17.98
N ARG A 110 2.39 4.20 -17.11
CA ARG A 110 0.97 3.88 -16.85
C ARG A 110 0.03 4.26 -18.01
N GLN A 111 0.39 5.27 -18.78
CA GLN A 111 -0.37 5.70 -19.95
C GLN A 111 0.01 4.90 -21.20
N HIS A 112 1.30 4.68 -21.43
CA HIS A 112 1.81 4.07 -22.66
C HIS A 112 1.89 2.54 -22.64
N TYR A 113 2.18 1.93 -21.48
CA TYR A 113 2.44 0.49 -21.36
C TYR A 113 1.33 -0.22 -20.60
N ARG A 114 0.19 -0.40 -21.28
CA ARG A 114 -0.90 -1.24 -20.78
C ARG A 114 -0.89 -2.58 -21.52
N PRO A 115 -1.02 -3.71 -20.82
CA PRO A 115 -1.07 -5.02 -21.46
C PRO A 115 -2.13 -5.05 -22.57
N PHE A 116 -1.72 -5.50 -23.75
CA PHE A 116 -2.54 -5.62 -24.96
C PHE A 116 -3.06 -4.29 -25.53
N HIS A 117 -2.58 -3.12 -25.10
CA HIS A 117 -2.83 -1.85 -25.79
C HIS A 117 -1.65 -1.52 -26.70
N PHE A 118 -1.93 -1.26 -27.98
CA PHE A 118 -0.91 -0.86 -28.95
C PHE A 118 -0.38 0.55 -28.64
N GLU A 119 0.95 0.70 -28.62
CA GLU A 119 1.64 1.94 -28.30
C GLU A 119 1.24 3.09 -29.25
N PRO A 120 0.93 4.29 -28.73
CA PRO A 120 1.10 5.52 -29.50
C PRO A 120 2.60 5.73 -29.79
N ALA A 121 2.93 6.25 -30.98
CA ALA A 121 4.29 6.66 -31.28
C ALA A 121 4.79 7.70 -30.26
N PHE A 122 6.00 7.51 -29.71
CA PHE A 122 6.64 8.49 -28.84
C PHE A 122 6.75 9.84 -29.54
N THR A 123 6.38 10.90 -28.84
CA THR A 123 6.57 12.27 -29.32
C THR A 123 8.06 12.64 -29.31
N ARG A 124 8.45 13.63 -30.11
CA ARG A 124 9.84 14.12 -30.16
C ARG A 124 10.32 14.63 -28.79
N GLU A 125 9.45 15.30 -28.03
CA GLU A 125 9.72 15.78 -26.68
C GLU A 125 10.00 14.62 -25.70
N GLU A 126 9.29 13.49 -25.85
CA GLU A 126 9.49 12.31 -25.00
C GLU A 126 10.79 11.56 -25.29
N LEU A 127 11.27 11.61 -26.55
CA LEU A 127 12.55 11.05 -26.97
C LEU A 127 13.74 11.90 -26.51
N GLU A 128 13.58 13.23 -26.45
CA GLU A 128 14.59 14.15 -25.92
C GLU A 128 14.88 13.89 -24.44
N GLU A 129 13.91 13.35 -23.69
CA GLU A 129 14.12 12.99 -22.30
C GLU A 129 14.92 11.69 -22.10
N GLY A 130 15.00 10.79 -23.09
CA GLY A 130 15.84 9.59 -23.08
C GLY A 130 15.15 8.35 -23.68
N PRO A 131 15.87 7.21 -23.82
CA PRO A 131 15.38 6.06 -24.57
C PRO A 131 14.14 5.40 -23.91
N PRO A 132 13.27 4.75 -24.70
CA PRO A 132 12.15 3.96 -24.18
C PRO A 132 12.66 2.75 -23.39
N PRO A 133 11.89 2.26 -22.41
CA PRO A 133 12.24 1.06 -21.65
C PRO A 133 12.33 -0.16 -22.59
N SER A 134 13.25 -1.07 -22.28
CA SER A 134 13.33 -2.36 -22.95
C SER A 134 12.08 -3.21 -22.68
N THR A 135 11.75 -4.11 -23.61
CA THR A 135 10.65 -5.09 -23.43
C THR A 135 10.79 -5.87 -22.11
N LYS A 136 12.02 -6.22 -21.75
CA LYS A 136 12.33 -6.89 -20.48
C LYS A 136 11.94 -6.04 -19.27
N GLU A 137 12.31 -4.75 -19.24
CA GLU A 137 11.91 -3.83 -18.17
C GLU A 137 10.38 -3.69 -18.08
N VAL A 138 9.70 -3.55 -19.21
CA VAL A 138 8.23 -3.41 -19.25
C VAL A 138 7.53 -4.66 -18.70
N ARG A 139 7.99 -5.87 -19.08
CA ARG A 139 7.48 -7.13 -18.53
C ARG A 139 7.71 -7.22 -17.02
N THR A 140 8.92 -6.94 -16.57
CA THR A 140 9.28 -6.97 -15.15
C THR A 140 8.44 -6.01 -14.32
N LEU A 141 8.26 -4.77 -14.79
CA LEU A 141 7.42 -3.78 -14.12
C LEU A 141 5.95 -4.22 -14.09
N THR A 142 5.46 -4.84 -15.16
CA THR A 142 4.09 -5.38 -15.21
C THR A 142 3.90 -6.51 -14.20
N ILE A 143 4.88 -7.41 -14.06
CA ILE A 143 4.85 -8.50 -13.07
C ILE A 143 4.84 -7.93 -11.64
N LEU A 144 5.79 -7.03 -11.31
CA LEU A 144 5.86 -6.39 -9.99
C LEU A 144 4.58 -5.64 -9.65
N LYS A 145 3.96 -5.02 -10.65
CA LYS A 145 2.73 -4.27 -10.47
C LYS A 145 1.54 -5.20 -10.26
N GLU A 146 1.33 -6.16 -11.15
CA GLU A 146 0.09 -6.94 -11.22
C GLU A 146 0.10 -8.22 -10.38
N ILE A 147 1.25 -8.87 -10.21
CA ILE A 147 1.42 -10.16 -9.49
C ILE A 147 2.75 -10.23 -8.70
N PRO A 148 3.07 -9.27 -7.82
CA PRO A 148 4.39 -9.18 -7.16
C PRO A 148 4.79 -10.42 -6.35
N PHE A 149 3.83 -11.20 -5.87
CA PHE A 149 4.07 -12.41 -5.07
C PHE A 149 4.73 -13.56 -5.84
N VAL A 150 4.84 -13.46 -7.17
CA VAL A 150 5.63 -14.42 -7.97
C VAL A 150 7.13 -14.13 -7.93
N VAL A 151 7.52 -12.94 -7.46
CA VAL A 151 8.91 -12.50 -7.28
C VAL A 151 9.28 -12.68 -5.82
N ALA A 152 10.48 -13.22 -5.57
CA ALA A 152 10.95 -13.46 -4.20
C ALA A 152 10.99 -12.14 -3.40
N PHE A 153 10.71 -12.23 -2.09
CA PHE A 153 10.66 -11.05 -1.23
C PHE A 153 11.98 -10.26 -1.26
N GLN A 154 13.12 -10.97 -1.16
CA GLN A 154 14.44 -10.37 -1.19
C GLN A 154 14.70 -9.58 -2.47
N GLU A 155 14.30 -10.11 -3.63
CA GLU A 155 14.42 -9.41 -4.91
C GLU A 155 13.57 -8.14 -4.94
N ARG A 156 12.32 -8.19 -4.43
CA ARG A 156 11.46 -7.01 -4.33
C ARG A 156 12.04 -5.93 -3.42
N VAL A 157 12.68 -6.33 -2.30
CA VAL A 157 13.39 -5.40 -1.41
C VAL A 157 14.55 -4.73 -2.14
N ILE A 158 15.36 -5.48 -2.91
CA ILE A 158 16.45 -4.91 -3.71
C ILE A 158 15.91 -3.90 -4.73
N VAL A 159 14.79 -4.21 -5.40
CA VAL A 159 14.14 -3.27 -6.32
C VAL A 159 13.74 -1.98 -5.61
N PHE A 160 13.06 -2.10 -4.47
CA PHE A 160 12.62 -0.96 -3.67
C PHE A 160 13.81 -0.08 -3.24
N GLN A 161 14.86 -0.70 -2.68
CA GLN A 161 16.07 0.00 -2.26
C GLN A 161 16.79 0.70 -3.42
N SER A 162 16.79 0.07 -4.60
CA SER A 162 17.38 0.67 -5.81
C SER A 162 16.61 1.90 -6.28
N LEU A 163 15.26 1.87 -6.19
CA LEU A 163 14.41 3.01 -6.49
C LEU A 163 14.68 4.18 -5.53
N VAL A 164 14.74 3.88 -4.23
CA VAL A 164 15.06 4.86 -3.18
C VAL A 164 16.46 5.46 -3.41
N LEU A 165 17.48 4.64 -3.68
CA LEU A 165 18.85 5.12 -3.90
C LEU A 165 18.93 6.06 -5.11
N LYS A 166 18.26 5.70 -6.20
CA LYS A 166 18.21 6.54 -7.40
C LYS A 166 17.51 7.87 -7.11
N ASP A 167 16.41 7.83 -6.35
CA ASP A 167 15.70 9.02 -5.94
C ASP A 167 16.53 9.92 -5.02
N LYS A 168 17.33 9.34 -4.12
CA LYS A 168 18.32 10.10 -3.33
C LYS A 168 19.34 10.79 -4.22
N VAL A 169 19.96 10.07 -5.15
CA VAL A 169 20.94 10.65 -6.09
C VAL A 169 20.34 11.83 -6.85
N ASN A 170 19.05 11.76 -7.19
CA ASN A 170 18.33 12.82 -7.88
C ASN A 170 18.11 14.08 -7.04
N HIS A 171 17.74 13.94 -5.78
CA HIS A 171 17.60 15.08 -4.87
C HIS A 171 18.97 15.68 -4.51
N HIS A 172 20.05 14.89 -4.58
CA HIS A 172 21.41 15.34 -4.29
C HIS A 172 22.19 15.84 -5.53
N SER A 173 21.81 15.43 -6.75
CA SER A 173 22.53 15.77 -7.99
C SER A 173 22.31 17.21 -8.45
N THR A 174 21.20 17.83 -8.05
CA THR A 174 20.94 19.26 -8.27
C THR A 174 21.94 20.17 -7.52
N ALA A 175 22.76 19.62 -6.60
CA ALA A 175 23.58 20.40 -5.67
C ALA A 175 25.07 19.99 -5.64
N ARG A 176 25.63 19.38 -6.71
CA ARG A 176 27.07 19.07 -6.78
C ARG A 176 28.01 20.29 -6.76
N THR A 177 27.49 21.51 -6.71
CA THR A 177 28.26 22.75 -6.77
C THR A 177 28.74 23.26 -5.39
N PHE A 178 28.19 22.77 -4.27
CA PHE A 178 28.62 23.20 -2.93
C PHE A 178 28.89 22.01 -2.01
N LEU A 179 29.94 22.13 -1.19
CA LEU A 179 30.59 21.07 -0.40
C LEU A 179 29.69 20.30 0.59
N HIS A 180 28.44 20.73 0.80
CA HIS A 180 27.39 19.96 1.45
C HIS A 180 26.05 20.27 0.75
N GLY A 181 25.35 19.26 0.27
CA GLY A 181 24.00 19.42 -0.29
C GLY A 181 22.99 19.90 0.76
N PRO A 182 21.78 20.32 0.34
CA PRO A 182 20.73 20.74 1.26
C PRO A 182 20.40 19.62 2.25
N ALA A 183 20.36 19.96 3.54
CA ALA A 183 20.08 19.04 4.62
C ALA A 183 19.14 19.69 5.64
N ILE A 184 18.18 18.92 6.12
CA ILE A 184 17.27 19.31 7.19
C ILE A 184 18.07 19.27 8.49
N SER A 185 18.07 20.35 9.26
CA SER A 185 18.74 20.39 10.57
C SER A 185 17.76 20.79 11.64
N ILE A 186 17.49 19.88 12.57
CA ILE A 186 16.56 20.12 13.68
C ILE A 186 17.23 19.90 15.03
N ILE A 187 16.79 20.69 16.00
CA ILE A 187 17.14 20.53 17.42
C ILE A 187 15.89 20.00 18.11
N VAL A 188 15.99 18.92 18.87
CA VAL A 188 14.83 18.29 19.52
C VAL A 188 15.13 18.02 20.99
N ARG A 189 14.20 18.39 21.87
CA ARG A 189 14.30 18.10 23.30
C ARG A 189 13.87 16.66 23.55
N ARG A 190 14.69 15.86 24.25
CA ARG A 190 14.42 14.43 24.46
C ARG A 190 13.05 14.16 25.11
N ASN A 191 12.62 15.00 26.05
CA ASN A 191 11.33 14.86 26.73
C ASN A 191 10.12 15.37 25.93
N TYR A 192 10.34 16.09 24.82
CA TYR A 192 9.31 16.65 23.95
C TYR A 192 9.53 16.18 22.51
N LEU A 193 10.07 14.96 22.36
CA LEU A 193 10.53 14.40 21.09
C LEU A 193 9.45 14.49 20.00
N TYR A 194 8.23 14.08 20.34
CA TYR A 194 7.12 14.07 19.40
C TYR A 194 6.63 15.48 19.08
N GLU A 195 6.45 16.33 20.09
CA GLU A 195 5.91 17.67 19.95
C GLU A 195 6.85 18.56 19.13
N ASP A 196 8.15 18.53 19.44
CA ASP A 196 9.17 19.27 18.71
C ASP A 196 9.30 18.75 17.27
N ALA A 197 9.23 17.44 17.05
CA ALA A 197 9.28 16.87 15.70
C ALA A 197 8.01 17.20 14.89
N PHE A 198 6.83 17.14 15.51
CA PHE A 198 5.55 17.45 14.87
C PHE A 198 5.50 18.91 14.38
N ASP A 199 6.03 19.83 15.20
CA ASP A 199 6.14 21.24 14.84
C ASP A 199 7.21 21.47 13.78
N LYS A 200 8.47 21.03 14.01
CA LYS A 200 9.61 21.37 13.15
C LYS A 200 9.62 20.63 11.81
N LEU A 201 9.10 19.41 11.77
CA LEU A 201 9.02 18.59 10.55
C LEU A 201 7.60 18.58 9.97
N SER A 202 6.85 19.66 10.19
CA SER A 202 5.57 19.89 9.52
C SER A 202 5.77 20.08 8.00
N PRO A 203 4.72 19.87 7.19
CA PRO A 203 4.79 20.14 5.75
C PRO A 203 5.12 21.60 5.42
N GLU A 204 4.72 22.53 6.28
CA GLU A 204 4.95 23.96 6.13
C GLU A 204 6.42 24.32 6.38
N ASN A 205 7.05 23.70 7.37
CA ASN A 205 8.42 23.99 7.75
C ASN A 205 9.43 23.23 6.89
N GLU A 206 9.17 21.94 6.64
CA GLU A 206 10.09 21.06 5.93
C GLU A 206 9.35 20.24 4.88
N PRO A 207 9.02 20.78 3.69
CA PRO A 207 8.21 20.09 2.69
C PRO A 207 8.90 18.88 2.04
N GLU A 208 10.24 18.89 1.96
CA GLU A 208 11.06 17.89 1.25
C GLU A 208 11.84 16.97 2.21
N LEU A 209 11.14 16.02 2.85
CA LEU A 209 11.79 15.06 3.76
C LEU A 209 12.72 14.05 3.08
N GLN A 210 12.80 14.02 1.76
CA GLN A 210 13.77 13.21 1.01
C GLN A 210 15.21 13.69 1.23
N LEU A 211 15.40 14.94 1.68
CA LEU A 211 16.70 15.50 2.01
C LEU A 211 17.35 14.78 3.19
N ALA A 212 18.68 14.78 3.22
CA ALA A 212 19.44 14.27 4.35
C ALA A 212 19.05 15.05 5.62
N MET A 213 18.87 14.34 6.74
CA MET A 213 18.46 14.94 8.00
C MET A 213 19.57 14.85 9.03
N ARG A 214 19.80 15.96 9.73
CA ARG A 214 20.69 16.09 10.87
C ARG A 214 19.89 16.46 12.10
N VAL A 215 20.09 15.68 13.16
CA VAL A 215 19.32 15.84 14.40
C VAL A 215 20.28 16.13 15.54
N GLN A 216 19.98 17.17 16.31
CA GLN A 216 20.63 17.48 17.58
C GLN A 216 19.65 17.22 18.71
N LEU A 217 20.01 16.37 19.66
CA LEU A 217 19.21 16.08 20.84
C LEU A 217 19.68 16.94 22.02
N VAL A 218 18.73 17.56 22.71
CA VAL A 218 18.97 18.41 23.87
C VAL A 218 18.33 17.80 25.10
N ASN A 219 19.10 17.74 26.19
CA ASN A 219 18.63 17.18 27.45
C ASN A 219 17.78 18.17 28.27
N THR A 220 17.33 17.74 29.45
CA THR A 220 16.50 18.56 30.36
C THR A 220 17.16 19.84 30.86
N MET A 221 18.50 19.92 30.82
CA MET A 221 19.27 21.10 31.24
C MET A 221 19.54 22.07 30.09
N GLY A 222 18.99 21.81 28.89
CA GLY A 222 19.22 22.64 27.71
C GLY A 222 20.62 22.48 27.12
N LEU A 223 21.36 21.46 27.56
CA LEU A 223 22.71 21.17 27.07
C LEU A 223 22.64 20.17 25.93
N ASP A 224 23.49 20.38 24.94
CA ASP A 224 23.66 19.47 23.81
C ASP A 224 24.06 18.08 24.31
N GLU A 225 23.34 17.05 23.88
CA GLU A 225 23.76 15.67 24.10
C GLU A 225 24.99 15.37 23.24
N ALA A 226 26.01 14.74 23.83
CA ALA A 226 27.25 14.44 23.14
C ALA A 226 27.00 13.43 21.99
N GLY A 227 27.01 13.91 20.76
CA GLY A 227 26.89 13.09 19.56
C GLY A 227 27.05 13.93 18.29
N VAL A 228 28.16 13.76 17.58
CA VAL A 228 28.31 14.29 16.22
C VAL A 228 27.56 13.35 15.28
N ASP A 229 26.69 13.90 14.45
CA ASP A 229 25.80 13.14 13.57
C ASP A 229 26.57 12.38 12.47
N GLY A 230 27.03 11.18 12.80
CA GLY A 230 27.47 10.14 11.86
C GLY A 230 26.33 9.21 11.45
N GLY A 231 25.06 9.64 11.58
CA GLY A 231 23.87 8.85 11.29
C GLY A 231 23.30 8.05 12.47
N GLY A 232 24.04 7.92 13.58
CA GLY A 232 23.55 7.24 14.79
C GLY A 232 22.41 7.98 15.49
N VAL A 233 22.61 9.28 15.72
CA VAL A 233 21.63 10.15 16.42
C VAL A 233 20.31 10.25 15.63
N PHE A 234 20.39 10.41 14.31
CA PHE A 234 19.21 10.41 13.46
C PHE A 234 18.41 9.10 13.55
N ARG A 235 19.09 7.94 13.56
CA ARG A 235 18.43 6.63 13.67
C ARG A 235 17.72 6.45 15.00
N GLU A 236 18.38 6.85 16.09
CA GLU A 236 17.79 6.84 17.43
C GLU A 236 16.56 7.74 17.48
N PHE A 237 16.70 9.00 17.07
CA PHE A 237 15.61 9.97 17.00
C PHE A 237 14.39 9.41 16.26
N LEU A 238 14.58 8.88 15.04
CA LEU A 238 13.46 8.42 14.24
C LEU A 238 12.80 7.17 14.84
N SER A 239 13.59 6.25 15.41
CA SER A 239 13.09 5.07 16.10
C SER A 239 12.25 5.43 17.32
N GLU A 240 12.77 6.30 18.19
CA GLU A 240 12.06 6.77 19.39
C GLU A 240 10.81 7.60 19.04
N LEU A 241 10.88 8.41 17.98
CA LEU A 241 9.75 9.20 17.49
C LEU A 241 8.61 8.29 17.03
N LEU A 242 8.91 7.28 16.22
CA LEU A 242 7.92 6.32 15.75
C LEU A 242 7.37 5.48 16.91
N LYS A 243 8.23 5.03 17.84
CA LYS A 243 7.78 4.34 19.05
C LYS A 243 6.79 5.17 19.85
N THR A 244 7.07 6.46 20.05
CA THR A 244 6.20 7.41 20.76
C THR A 244 4.91 7.69 19.98
N ALA A 245 4.99 7.80 18.65
CA ALA A 245 3.85 8.05 17.78
C ALA A 245 2.84 6.90 17.75
N PHE A 246 3.34 5.67 17.78
CA PHE A 246 2.55 4.44 17.73
C PHE A 246 2.17 3.90 19.11
N ASP A 247 2.61 4.53 20.21
CA ASP A 247 2.21 4.17 21.56
C ASP A 247 0.67 4.34 21.74
N PRO A 248 -0.07 3.27 22.09
CA PRO A 248 -1.50 3.35 22.34
C PRO A 248 -1.89 4.38 23.41
N ASN A 249 -1.00 4.64 24.38
CA ASN A 249 -1.24 5.63 25.44
C ASN A 249 -1.30 7.07 24.91
N ARG A 250 -0.72 7.34 23.73
CA ARG A 250 -0.81 8.64 23.07
C ARG A 250 -2.18 8.88 22.41
N GLY A 251 -2.97 7.81 22.26
CA GLY A 251 -4.36 7.87 21.81
C GLY A 251 -4.57 7.85 20.30
N PHE A 252 -3.51 7.89 19.48
CA PHE A 252 -3.63 7.77 18.02
C PHE A 252 -3.89 6.33 17.60
N PHE A 253 -3.25 5.33 18.20
CA PHE A 253 -3.44 3.94 17.82
C PHE A 253 -4.08 3.13 18.95
N ARG A 254 -4.74 2.03 18.58
CA ARG A 254 -5.29 1.02 19.49
C ARG A 254 -4.75 -0.35 19.12
N LEU A 255 -4.80 -1.25 20.09
CA LEU A 255 -4.40 -2.65 19.92
C LEU A 255 -5.62 -3.52 19.61
N THR A 256 -5.48 -4.43 18.66
CA THR A 256 -6.38 -5.58 18.51
C THR A 256 -6.16 -6.58 19.64
N LYS A 257 -6.94 -7.67 19.67
CA LYS A 257 -6.72 -8.76 20.65
C LYS A 257 -5.36 -9.44 20.51
N ASP A 258 -4.77 -9.39 19.32
CA ASP A 258 -3.45 -9.96 19.01
C ASP A 258 -2.31 -8.94 19.17
N ASN A 259 -2.55 -7.83 19.88
CA ASN A 259 -1.60 -6.74 20.08
C ASN A 259 -1.11 -6.07 18.77
N LEU A 260 -1.95 -6.06 17.73
CA LEU A 260 -1.64 -5.36 16.50
C LEU A 260 -2.21 -3.93 16.51
N LEU A 261 -1.44 -2.97 16.03
CA LEU A 261 -1.78 -1.54 16.02
C LEU A 261 -2.69 -1.20 14.85
N TYR A 262 -3.74 -0.43 15.13
CA TYR A 262 -4.61 0.19 14.14
C TYR A 262 -5.07 1.58 14.58
N PRO A 263 -5.48 2.47 13.64
CA PRO A 263 -5.94 3.80 13.98
C PRO A 263 -7.10 3.80 14.97
N ASN A 264 -7.04 4.67 15.99
CA ASN A 264 -8.11 4.85 16.95
C ASN A 264 -9.35 5.48 16.26
N PRO A 265 -10.51 4.79 16.20
CA PRO A 265 -11.74 5.35 15.64
C PRO A 265 -12.22 6.61 16.38
N HIS A 266 -11.96 6.70 17.69
CA HIS A 266 -12.44 7.76 18.57
C HIS A 266 -11.36 8.82 18.87
N VAL A 267 -10.31 8.89 18.04
CA VAL A 267 -9.21 9.86 18.20
C VAL A 267 -9.69 11.32 18.26
N HIS A 268 -10.82 11.63 17.61
CA HIS A 268 -11.41 12.96 17.56
C HIS A 268 -11.86 13.48 18.95
N LEU A 269 -12.09 12.57 19.90
CA LEU A 269 -12.39 12.90 21.30
C LEU A 269 -11.14 13.35 22.08
N LEU A 270 -9.95 12.99 21.60
CA LEU A 270 -8.68 13.28 22.25
C LEU A 270 -7.93 14.45 21.59
N HIS A 271 -7.96 14.51 20.25
CA HIS A 271 -7.19 15.45 19.46
C HIS A 271 -8.07 16.07 18.36
N GLN A 272 -8.27 17.39 18.39
CA GLN A 272 -9.08 18.07 17.37
C GLN A 272 -8.41 18.05 15.97
N ASN A 273 -7.09 18.20 15.93
CA ASN A 273 -6.26 18.22 14.73
C ASN A 273 -5.68 16.83 14.38
N PHE A 274 -6.37 15.75 14.76
CA PHE A 274 -5.86 14.37 14.59
C PHE A 274 -5.44 14.03 13.15
N LEU A 275 -6.06 14.63 12.13
CA LEU A 275 -5.69 14.41 10.73
C LEU A 275 -4.24 14.84 10.45
N ASN A 276 -3.81 15.97 11.00
CA ASN A 276 -2.44 16.46 10.85
C ASN A 276 -1.45 15.51 11.53
N HIS A 277 -1.83 14.97 12.69
CA HIS A 277 -1.04 13.96 13.39
C HIS A 277 -0.92 12.66 12.57
N TYR A 278 -2.00 12.10 12.03
CA TYR A 278 -1.90 10.91 11.19
C TYR A 278 -1.06 11.15 9.94
N TYR A 279 -1.23 12.30 9.29
CA TYR A 279 -0.38 12.71 8.17
C TYR A 279 1.09 12.72 8.59
N PHE A 280 1.43 13.39 9.69
CA PHE A 280 2.79 13.45 10.21
C PHE A 280 3.36 12.06 10.53
N ILE A 281 2.60 11.19 11.18
CA ILE A 281 3.06 9.84 11.53
C ILE A 281 3.31 9.00 10.28
N GLY A 282 2.41 9.06 9.30
CA GLY A 282 2.60 8.40 8.00
C GLY A 282 3.84 8.92 7.28
N ARG A 283 4.06 10.24 7.35
CA ARG A 283 5.22 10.93 6.79
C ARG A 283 6.54 10.49 7.42
N MET A 284 6.60 10.39 8.75
CA MET A 284 7.78 9.89 9.46
C MET A 284 8.05 8.41 9.18
N LEU A 285 7.01 7.58 9.05
CA LEU A 285 7.19 6.19 8.63
C LEU A 285 7.73 6.11 7.20
N GLY A 286 7.27 6.98 6.31
CA GLY A 286 7.83 7.13 4.96
C GLY A 286 9.31 7.50 4.99
N LYS A 287 9.70 8.43 5.86
CA LYS A 287 11.12 8.77 6.07
C LYS A 287 11.93 7.58 6.55
N ALA A 288 11.42 6.75 7.46
CA ALA A 288 12.12 5.54 7.90
C ALA A 288 12.34 4.54 6.75
N LEU A 289 11.31 4.32 5.93
CA LEU A 289 11.43 3.47 4.73
C LEU A 289 12.44 4.04 3.72
N TYR A 290 12.41 5.36 3.49
CA TYR A 290 13.33 6.05 2.59
C TYR A 290 14.79 5.98 3.06
N GLU A 291 15.02 5.92 4.38
CA GLU A 291 16.35 5.80 4.97
C GLU A 291 16.83 4.36 5.17
N ASN A 292 16.05 3.37 4.68
CA ASN A 292 16.30 1.94 4.90
C ASN A 292 16.44 1.60 6.40
N LEU A 293 15.63 2.25 7.24
CA LEU A 293 15.59 2.01 8.67
C LEU A 293 14.53 0.96 9.01
N LEU A 294 14.97 -0.09 9.70
CA LEU A 294 14.08 -1.09 10.23
C LEU A 294 13.39 -0.54 11.47
N VAL A 295 12.06 -0.56 11.46
CA VAL A 295 11.23 -0.15 12.61
C VAL A 295 10.28 -1.29 12.93
N GLU A 296 10.28 -1.72 14.19
CA GLU A 296 9.44 -2.82 14.66
C GLU A 296 8.06 -2.31 15.06
N LEU A 297 7.16 -2.23 14.08
CA LEU A 297 5.77 -1.80 14.29
C LEU A 297 4.82 -2.97 14.01
N PRO A 298 4.12 -3.52 15.03
CA PRO A 298 3.16 -4.61 14.84
C PRO A 298 1.84 -4.08 14.25
N LEU A 299 1.85 -3.59 13.01
CA LEU A 299 0.67 -3.01 12.36
C LEU A 299 -0.35 -4.09 11.97
N ALA A 300 -1.63 -3.83 12.20
CA ALA A 300 -2.69 -4.75 11.83
C ALA A 300 -2.82 -4.89 10.30
N GLU A 301 -3.05 -6.12 9.83
CA GLU A 301 -3.08 -6.44 8.40
C GLU A 301 -4.16 -5.65 7.63
N PHE A 302 -5.34 -5.46 8.24
CA PHE A 302 -6.42 -4.68 7.63
C PHE A 302 -6.06 -3.19 7.52
N PHE A 303 -5.27 -2.66 8.45
CA PHE A 303 -4.79 -1.29 8.38
C PHE A 303 -3.75 -1.16 7.26
N MET A 304 -2.78 -2.08 7.20
CA MET A 304 -1.76 -2.11 6.13
C MET A 304 -2.39 -2.26 4.75
N SER A 305 -3.42 -3.08 4.63
CA SER A 305 -4.18 -3.26 3.38
C SER A 305 -4.82 -1.97 2.90
N LYS A 306 -5.19 -1.03 3.78
CA LYS A 306 -5.76 0.28 3.39
C LYS A 306 -4.70 1.26 2.92
N VAL A 307 -3.58 1.26 3.63
CA VAL A 307 -2.46 2.15 3.35
C VAL A 307 -1.82 1.77 2.01
N ILE A 308 -1.54 0.48 1.77
CA ILE A 308 -0.79 0.00 0.60
C ILE A 308 -1.71 -0.55 -0.50
N GLY A 309 -2.93 -0.99 -0.17
CA GLY A 309 -3.83 -1.62 -1.13
C GLY A 309 -4.26 -0.69 -2.26
N ARG A 310 -4.48 -1.31 -3.43
CA ARG A 310 -5.11 -0.68 -4.61
C ARG A 310 -6.57 -0.33 -4.37
N HIS A 311 -7.21 -1.09 -3.49
CA HIS A 311 -8.57 -0.85 -3.01
C HIS A 311 -8.49 -0.49 -1.53
N SER A 312 -9.20 0.57 -1.14
CA SER A 312 -9.31 1.02 0.25
C SER A 312 -10.16 0.09 1.12
N ASP A 313 -10.98 -0.73 0.48
CA ASP A 313 -11.99 -1.52 1.15
C ASP A 313 -11.43 -2.91 1.37
N VAL A 314 -11.50 -3.33 2.63
CA VAL A 314 -10.95 -4.58 3.08
C VAL A 314 -12.08 -5.60 3.18
N ASP A 315 -11.80 -6.82 2.76
CA ASP A 315 -12.75 -7.94 2.80
C ASP A 315 -13.19 -8.25 4.23
N MET A 316 -14.43 -8.73 4.39
CA MET A 316 -15.05 -9.00 5.70
C MET A 316 -14.26 -9.99 6.56
N HIS A 317 -13.46 -10.86 5.95
CA HIS A 317 -12.65 -11.85 6.66
C HIS A 317 -11.57 -11.20 7.55
N HIS A 318 -11.18 -9.97 7.25
CA HIS A 318 -10.25 -9.23 8.11
C HIS A 318 -10.89 -8.78 9.42
N LEU A 319 -12.22 -8.80 9.55
CA LEU A 319 -12.90 -8.50 10.81
C LEU A 319 -12.48 -9.49 11.90
N ALA A 320 -12.13 -10.73 11.55
CA ALA A 320 -11.60 -11.70 12.50
C ALA A 320 -10.32 -11.21 13.19
N SER A 321 -9.47 -10.46 12.49
CA SER A 321 -8.22 -9.90 13.03
C SER A 321 -8.43 -8.62 13.85
N LEU A 322 -9.53 -7.89 13.61
CA LEU A 322 -9.90 -6.69 14.37
C LEU A 322 -10.68 -7.07 15.64
N ASP A 323 -11.77 -7.81 15.48
CA ASP A 323 -12.63 -8.28 16.56
C ASP A 323 -13.12 -9.72 16.29
N PRO A 324 -12.40 -10.73 16.81
CA PRO A 324 -12.78 -12.13 16.69
C PRO A 324 -14.18 -12.47 17.22
N VAL A 325 -14.67 -11.73 18.23
CA VAL A 325 -15.98 -12.02 18.85
C VAL A 325 -17.09 -11.51 17.93
N MET A 326 -16.97 -10.27 17.46
CA MET A 326 -17.92 -9.75 16.47
C MET A 326 -17.93 -10.61 15.20
N TYR A 327 -16.76 -11.02 14.69
CA TYR A 327 -16.69 -11.90 13.53
C TYR A 327 -17.44 -13.23 13.75
N ARG A 328 -17.25 -13.89 14.90
CA ARG A 328 -17.98 -15.11 15.26
C ARG A 328 -19.49 -14.88 15.34
N ASN A 329 -19.91 -13.75 15.93
CA ASN A 329 -21.33 -13.41 16.05
C ASN A 329 -21.98 -13.18 14.68
N LEU A 330 -21.29 -12.50 13.76
CA LEU A 330 -21.79 -12.32 12.39
C LEU A 330 -21.84 -13.64 11.59
N LEU A 331 -20.86 -14.53 11.78
CA LEU A 331 -20.90 -15.87 11.19
C LEU A 331 -22.04 -16.72 11.78
N TYR A 332 -22.32 -16.58 13.07
CA TYR A 332 -23.46 -17.23 13.70
C TYR A 332 -24.77 -16.72 13.09
N LEU A 333 -24.95 -15.40 12.98
CA LEU A 333 -26.12 -14.77 12.34
C LEU A 333 -26.32 -15.25 10.89
N LYS A 334 -25.22 -15.42 10.14
CA LYS A 334 -25.26 -15.92 8.76
C LYS A 334 -25.91 -17.30 8.65
N ASN A 335 -25.63 -18.19 9.60
CA ASN A 335 -26.09 -19.57 9.61
C ASN A 335 -27.23 -19.81 10.61
N TYR A 336 -27.82 -18.75 11.15
CA TYR A 336 -28.90 -18.86 12.14
C TYR A 336 -30.15 -19.47 11.50
N GLU A 337 -30.68 -20.52 12.10
CA GLU A 337 -31.84 -21.27 11.59
C GLU A 337 -33.18 -20.80 12.18
N GLY A 338 -33.15 -20.05 13.29
CA GLY A 338 -34.35 -19.48 13.92
C GLY A 338 -34.83 -18.20 13.25
N ASP A 339 -35.85 -17.57 13.85
CA ASP A 339 -36.33 -16.26 13.39
C ASP A 339 -35.34 -15.16 13.78
N VAL A 340 -34.67 -14.58 12.77
CA VAL A 340 -33.67 -13.52 12.96
C VAL A 340 -34.27 -12.28 13.63
N THR A 341 -35.57 -12.03 13.47
CA THR A 341 -36.22 -10.85 14.06
C THR A 341 -36.29 -10.90 15.58
N GLU A 342 -36.29 -12.10 16.17
CA GLU A 342 -36.27 -12.31 17.62
C GLU A 342 -34.95 -11.82 18.26
N LEU A 343 -33.89 -11.66 17.47
CA LEU A 343 -32.60 -11.14 17.96
C LEU A 343 -32.62 -9.63 18.23
N GLY A 344 -33.69 -8.92 17.83
CA GLY A 344 -33.87 -7.50 18.12
C GLY A 344 -32.80 -6.61 17.48
N LEU A 345 -32.22 -7.05 16.36
CA LEU A 345 -31.21 -6.29 15.62
C LEU A 345 -31.86 -5.33 14.63
N ASP A 346 -31.30 -4.15 14.49
CA ASP A 346 -31.61 -3.16 13.46
C ASP A 346 -30.33 -2.82 12.66
N PHE A 347 -30.41 -1.90 11.70
CA PHE A 347 -29.25 -1.49 10.92
C PHE A 347 -28.48 -0.34 11.60
N THR A 348 -28.10 -0.53 12.87
CA THR A 348 -27.28 0.43 13.62
C THR A 348 -26.06 -0.21 14.28
N VAL A 349 -25.09 0.61 14.67
CA VAL A 349 -23.95 0.23 15.51
C VAL A 349 -23.86 1.16 16.69
N VAL A 350 -23.88 0.57 17.88
CA VAL A 350 -23.76 1.29 19.15
C VAL A 350 -22.30 1.30 19.60
N HIS A 351 -21.83 2.45 20.08
CA HIS A 351 -20.53 2.61 20.71
C HIS A 351 -20.60 3.63 21.85
N ASP A 352 -19.69 3.47 22.81
CA ASP A 352 -19.57 4.32 23.99
C ASP A 352 -18.45 5.36 23.75
N GLU A 353 -18.80 6.63 23.78
CA GLU A 353 -17.88 7.77 23.68
C GLU A 353 -17.86 8.50 25.04
N LEU A 354 -16.88 8.17 25.89
CA LEU A 354 -16.68 8.81 27.20
C LEU A 354 -17.89 8.73 28.16
N GLY A 355 -18.66 7.64 28.10
CA GLY A 355 -19.85 7.41 28.91
C GLY A 355 -21.16 7.79 28.20
N GLU A 356 -21.09 8.40 27.02
CA GLU A 356 -22.26 8.67 26.19
C GLU A 356 -22.45 7.57 25.14
N THR A 357 -23.66 7.00 25.11
CA THR A 357 -24.01 5.99 24.11
C THR A 357 -24.37 6.67 22.80
N LYS A 358 -23.58 6.42 21.77
CA LYS A 358 -23.80 6.92 20.41
C LYS A 358 -24.20 5.79 19.48
N VAL A 359 -25.16 6.10 18.60
CA VAL A 359 -25.74 5.15 17.66
C VAL A 359 -25.51 5.67 16.26
N ASP A 360 -24.76 4.92 15.46
CA ASP A 360 -24.56 5.20 14.05
C ASP A 360 -25.45 4.31 13.20
N GLU A 361 -26.21 4.90 12.27
CA GLU A 361 -26.98 4.13 11.29
C GLU A 361 -26.06 3.60 10.19
N LEU A 362 -26.19 2.30 9.88
CA LEU A 362 -25.42 1.63 8.84
C LEU A 362 -25.91 1.95 7.43
N LYS A 363 -27.19 2.32 7.31
CA LYS A 363 -27.88 2.77 6.09
C LYS A 363 -28.98 3.77 6.45
N PRO A 364 -29.51 4.55 5.48
CA PRO A 364 -30.55 5.53 5.77
C PRO A 364 -31.76 4.91 6.46
N ASN A 365 -32.20 5.53 7.57
CA ASN A 365 -33.33 5.06 8.38
C ASN A 365 -33.08 3.66 9.00
N GLY A 366 -31.81 3.34 9.28
CA GLY A 366 -31.38 2.02 9.72
C GLY A 366 -31.96 1.58 11.06
N SER A 367 -32.19 2.53 11.97
CA SER A 367 -32.82 2.30 13.27
C SER A 367 -34.25 1.77 13.19
N ASN A 368 -34.97 2.07 12.11
CA ASN A 368 -36.35 1.64 11.89
C ASN A 368 -36.47 0.40 11.01
N ILE A 369 -35.35 -0.21 10.61
CA ILE A 369 -35.32 -1.37 9.72
C ILE A 369 -34.84 -2.58 10.53
N PRO A 370 -35.73 -3.53 10.86
CA PRO A 370 -35.33 -4.75 11.56
C PRO A 370 -34.49 -5.66 10.66
N VAL A 371 -33.54 -6.36 11.27
CA VAL A 371 -32.80 -7.42 10.59
C VAL A 371 -33.68 -8.68 10.52
N THR A 372 -33.80 -9.23 9.33
CA THR A 372 -34.63 -10.38 8.98
C THR A 372 -33.77 -11.42 8.23
N SER A 373 -34.29 -12.63 8.06
CA SER A 373 -33.62 -13.67 7.26
C SER A 373 -33.33 -13.25 5.81
N ALA A 374 -34.12 -12.32 5.26
CA ALA A 374 -33.95 -11.81 3.89
C ALA A 374 -32.82 -10.76 3.77
N ASN A 375 -32.59 -9.95 4.82
CA ASN A 375 -31.62 -8.85 4.78
C ASN A 375 -30.39 -9.06 5.68
N ARG A 376 -30.29 -10.18 6.43
CA ARG A 376 -29.15 -10.47 7.33
C ARG A 376 -27.78 -10.41 6.66
N ILE A 377 -27.69 -10.81 5.39
CA ILE A 377 -26.42 -10.77 4.64
C ILE A 377 -25.99 -9.32 4.39
N GLU A 378 -26.95 -8.45 4.04
CA GLU A 378 -26.72 -7.00 3.92
C GLU A 378 -26.23 -6.41 5.25
N TYR A 379 -26.90 -6.75 6.36
CA TYR A 379 -26.49 -6.30 7.70
C TYR A 379 -25.05 -6.72 8.02
N ILE A 380 -24.70 -7.99 7.81
CA ILE A 380 -23.33 -8.51 8.03
C ILE A 380 -22.30 -7.72 7.23
N HIS A 381 -22.58 -7.46 5.95
CA HIS A 381 -21.68 -6.67 5.10
C HIS A 381 -21.54 -5.23 5.59
N LEU A 382 -22.64 -4.58 5.97
CA LEU A 382 -22.61 -3.20 6.44
C LEU A 382 -21.90 -3.04 7.78
N VAL A 383 -22.06 -3.98 8.71
CA VAL A 383 -21.31 -3.98 9.99
C VAL A 383 -19.81 -4.15 9.73
N ALA A 384 -19.42 -5.11 8.89
CA ALA A 384 -18.03 -5.33 8.54
C ALA A 384 -17.42 -4.11 7.83
N ASP A 385 -18.15 -3.51 6.88
CA ASP A 385 -17.75 -2.29 6.17
C ASP A 385 -17.61 -1.10 7.13
N TYR A 386 -18.55 -0.93 8.07
CA TYR A 386 -18.45 0.13 9.07
C TYR A 386 -17.19 -0.02 9.93
N LYS A 387 -16.95 -1.21 10.48
CA LYS A 387 -15.83 -1.47 11.39
C LYS A 387 -14.48 -1.45 10.70
N LEU A 388 -14.37 -2.00 9.50
CA LEU A 388 -13.11 -2.04 8.77
C LEU A 388 -12.88 -0.76 7.98
N ASN A 389 -13.89 -0.23 7.30
CA ASN A 389 -13.70 0.81 6.29
C ASN A 389 -14.13 2.20 6.76
N LYS A 390 -15.34 2.37 7.29
CA LYS A 390 -15.90 3.71 7.57
C LYS A 390 -15.27 4.39 8.79
N GLN A 391 -15.21 3.72 9.94
CA GLN A 391 -14.85 4.35 11.22
C GLN A 391 -13.39 4.84 11.32
N ILE A 392 -12.49 4.29 10.49
CA ILE A 392 -11.07 4.69 10.43
C ILE A 392 -10.68 5.37 9.11
N LYS A 393 -11.66 5.70 8.24
CA LYS A 393 -11.41 6.17 6.87
C LYS A 393 -10.54 7.42 6.82
N MET A 394 -10.85 8.40 7.66
CA MET A 394 -10.16 9.70 7.65
C MET A 394 -8.72 9.57 8.15
N GLN A 395 -8.53 8.78 9.21
CA GLN A 395 -7.23 8.46 9.80
C GLN A 395 -6.33 7.74 8.79
N CYS A 396 -6.84 6.68 8.15
CA CYS A 396 -6.11 5.95 7.12
C CYS A 396 -5.77 6.83 5.91
N SER A 397 -6.68 7.71 5.49
CA SER A 397 -6.45 8.62 4.37
C SER A 397 -5.32 9.61 4.68
N ALA A 398 -5.38 10.28 5.82
CA ALA A 398 -4.35 11.22 6.25
C ALA A 398 -2.98 10.54 6.38
N PHE A 399 -2.94 9.38 7.04
CA PHE A 399 -1.72 8.57 7.18
C PHE A 399 -1.13 8.17 5.82
N LYS A 400 -1.97 7.68 4.90
CA LYS A 400 -1.56 7.29 3.54
C LYS A 400 -1.01 8.47 2.75
N GLN A 401 -1.62 9.65 2.88
CA GLN A 401 -1.14 10.88 2.25
C GLN A 401 0.23 11.30 2.79
N GLY A 402 0.43 11.22 4.11
CA GLY A 402 1.71 11.47 4.75
C GLY A 402 2.80 10.51 4.27
N LEU A 403 2.50 9.21 4.22
CA LEU A 403 3.44 8.20 3.70
C LEU A 403 3.81 8.49 2.25
N ALA A 404 2.81 8.81 1.42
CA ALA A 404 2.97 9.12 0.00
C ALA A 404 3.77 10.41 -0.27
N ASN A 405 3.86 11.31 0.72
CA ASN A 405 4.65 12.53 0.61
C ASN A 405 6.16 12.23 0.54
N VAL A 406 6.62 11.13 1.14
CA VAL A 406 8.05 10.78 1.19
C VAL A 406 8.38 9.64 0.23
N VAL A 407 7.55 8.59 0.20
CA VAL A 407 7.77 7.40 -0.61
C VAL A 407 6.59 7.20 -1.55
N SER A 408 6.86 7.01 -2.84
CA SER A 408 5.80 6.70 -3.80
C SER A 408 5.12 5.38 -3.45
N LEU A 409 3.79 5.41 -3.29
CA LEU A 409 2.99 4.22 -3.01
C LEU A 409 2.98 3.19 -4.15
N GLU A 410 3.50 3.56 -5.34
CA GLU A 410 3.66 2.62 -6.44
C GLU A 410 4.91 1.75 -6.30
N TRP A 411 5.88 2.12 -5.45
CA TRP A 411 7.20 1.47 -5.36
C TRP A 411 7.16 0.07 -4.76
#